data_AF-A0A1I3FBC6-F1
#
_entry.id   AF-A0A1I3FBC6-F1
#
_cell.length_a   1.000
_cell.length_b   1.000
_cell.length_c   1.000
_cell.angle_alpha   90.00
_cell.angle_beta   90.00
_cell.angle_gamma   90.00
#
_symmetry.space_group_name_H-M   'P 1'
#
loop_
_entity.id
_entity.type
_entity.pdbx_description
1 polymer ?
#
loop_
_entity_poly.entity_id
_entity_poly.type
_entity_poly.pdbx_seq_one_letter_code
_entity_poly.pdbx_strand_id
1 'polypeptide(L)'
;MVVRHDADASAALLEQVNHALNSSAALRIQGGNSKAFLGRKVEGDVLDTRAHRGIVSYDPTELVITARAGTPLAELAAVLDEAGQMLTCEPAQFDGAATLGGMVASGLSGPRRPWSGAVRDLVLGTRLITGMGKHLRFGGEVMKNVAGYDLSRLLAGSFGCLGVITEVSLKVLPKPRQCLSLRLEMDAALALQKLAEWGQQPIPLSAASHDGKALHLRLEGGEGSVAAARERLGGELLESAYWAGLREQRLSFFADPRPLWRLSVPSHTGVLALPGEQLIDWGGAQRWLKSDADAVLIRQAVAAVDGHATCFTAGHCDNPFHPLAAPLLRYHRQLKTQLDPQGIFNPGRMYAEV
;
A
#
# COMPACT_ATOMS: atom_id res chain seq x y z
N MET A 1 -14.84 4.92 -24.21
CA MET A 1 -13.61 4.47 -24.92
C MET A 1 -12.44 5.23 -24.32
N VAL A 2 -11.78 4.67 -23.31
CA VAL A 2 -10.57 5.30 -22.71
C VAL A 2 -9.48 5.25 -23.78
N VAL A 3 -8.94 6.40 -24.16
CA VAL A 3 -7.82 6.46 -25.12
C VAL A 3 -6.62 5.79 -24.45
N ARG A 4 -6.34 4.55 -24.86
CA ARG A 4 -5.19 3.77 -24.40
C ARG A 4 -3.92 4.44 -24.92
N HIS A 5 -3.27 5.22 -24.07
CA HIS A 5 -1.96 5.79 -24.37
C HIS A 5 -0.93 4.73 -24.03
N ASP A 6 -0.51 3.96 -25.04
CA ASP A 6 0.59 3.02 -24.91
C ASP A 6 1.90 3.72 -25.29
N ALA A 7 2.83 3.80 -24.35
CA ALA A 7 4.11 4.48 -24.56
C ALA A 7 5.22 3.76 -23.79
N ASP A 8 6.19 3.22 -24.53
CA ASP A 8 7.38 2.63 -23.97
C ASP A 8 8.54 3.64 -23.89
N ALA A 9 8.68 4.30 -22.74
CA ALA A 9 9.81 5.18 -22.46
C ALA A 9 10.98 4.49 -21.70
N SER A 10 11.09 3.17 -21.72
CA SER A 10 12.12 2.45 -20.95
C SER A 10 13.55 2.86 -21.30
N ALA A 11 13.84 3.07 -22.60
CA ALA A 11 15.14 3.53 -23.07
C ALA A 11 15.49 4.93 -22.54
N ALA A 12 14.53 5.87 -22.56
CA ALA A 12 14.73 7.22 -22.05
C ALA A 12 14.94 7.25 -20.53
N LEU A 13 14.18 6.43 -19.78
CA LEU A 13 14.39 6.27 -18.34
C LEU A 13 15.78 5.69 -18.04
N LEU A 14 16.23 4.69 -18.81
CA LEU A 14 17.55 4.10 -18.68
C LEU A 14 18.66 5.09 -18.98
N GLU A 15 18.51 5.89 -20.03
CA GLU A 15 19.44 6.96 -20.38
C GLU A 15 19.57 8.00 -19.25
N GLN A 16 18.45 8.43 -18.66
CA GLN A 16 18.46 9.36 -17.53
C GLN A 16 19.17 8.76 -16.31
N VAL A 17 18.96 7.47 -16.01
CA VAL A 17 19.71 6.78 -14.95
C VAL A 17 21.20 6.73 -15.25
N ASN A 18 21.59 6.39 -16.49
CA ASN A 18 23.00 6.35 -16.88
C ASN A 18 23.65 7.74 -16.79
N HIS A 19 22.94 8.80 -17.16
CA HIS A 19 23.41 10.17 -16.99
C HIS A 19 23.68 10.49 -15.51
N ALA A 20 22.72 10.18 -14.63
CA ALA A 20 22.87 10.38 -13.19
C ALA A 20 24.01 9.55 -12.59
N LEU A 21 24.24 8.33 -13.08
CA LEU A 21 25.37 7.50 -12.67
C LEU A 21 26.72 8.09 -13.07
N ASN A 22 26.80 8.70 -14.25
CA ASN A 22 28.03 9.32 -14.74
C ASN A 22 28.34 10.64 -14.02
N SER A 23 27.31 11.36 -13.55
CA SER A 23 27.45 12.62 -12.82
C SER A 23 27.38 12.47 -11.30
N SER A 24 27.16 11.25 -10.79
CA SER A 24 26.86 10.97 -9.38
C SER A 24 25.73 11.85 -8.82
N ALA A 25 24.74 12.14 -9.65
CA ALA A 25 23.59 12.97 -9.28
C ALA A 25 22.49 12.13 -8.62
N ALA A 26 21.90 12.65 -7.54
CA ALA A 26 20.74 12.06 -6.93
C ALA A 26 19.50 12.21 -7.83
N LEU A 27 18.70 11.15 -7.92
CA LEU A 27 17.43 11.10 -8.62
C LEU A 27 16.27 10.98 -7.64
N ARG A 28 15.31 11.89 -7.79
CA ARG A 28 14.01 11.83 -7.15
C ARG A 28 13.02 11.13 -8.08
N ILE A 29 12.84 9.83 -7.87
CA ILE A 29 11.93 9.00 -8.68
C ILE A 29 10.49 9.29 -8.27
N GLN A 30 9.65 9.59 -9.27
CA GLN A 30 8.21 9.81 -9.06
C GLN A 30 7.34 9.17 -10.15
N GLY A 31 6.12 8.81 -9.75
CA GLY A 31 4.99 8.64 -10.66
C GLY A 31 4.18 9.92 -10.72
N GLY A 32 2.88 9.85 -10.42
CA GLY A 32 2.05 11.07 -10.28
C GLY A 32 2.22 11.84 -8.96
N ASN A 33 3.29 11.59 -8.21
CA ASN A 33 3.69 12.35 -7.01
C ASN A 33 2.62 12.48 -5.89
N SER A 34 1.54 11.70 -5.94
CA SER A 34 0.39 11.83 -5.02
C SER A 34 0.68 11.42 -3.57
N LYS A 35 1.81 10.77 -3.32
CA LYS A 35 2.25 10.27 -2.02
C LYS A 35 3.57 10.95 -1.56
N ALA A 36 3.89 12.12 -2.14
CA ALA A 36 5.12 12.85 -1.85
C ALA A 36 5.29 13.19 -0.36
N PHE A 37 4.18 13.31 0.36
CA PHE A 37 4.12 13.62 1.78
C PHE A 37 4.67 12.49 2.69
N LEU A 38 4.79 11.26 2.18
CA LEU A 38 5.27 10.11 2.96
C LEU A 38 6.78 9.96 2.92
N GLY A 39 7.42 9.91 4.08
CA GLY A 39 8.87 9.77 4.18
C GLY A 39 9.60 11.11 4.18
N ARG A 40 10.93 11.05 4.09
CA ARG A 40 11.78 12.25 4.13
C ARG A 40 11.77 12.99 2.79
N LYS A 41 11.97 14.30 2.80
CA LYS A 41 12.17 15.06 1.56
C LYS A 41 13.46 14.57 0.88
N VAL A 42 13.39 14.36 -0.44
CA VAL A 42 14.53 13.97 -1.26
C VAL A 42 14.90 15.15 -2.15
N GLU A 43 16.16 15.56 -2.10
CA GLU A 43 16.75 16.49 -3.05
C GLU A 43 17.39 15.70 -4.20
N GLY A 44 17.24 16.17 -5.43
CA GLY A 44 17.74 15.49 -6.63
C GLY A 44 16.90 15.78 -7.87
N ASP A 45 17.44 15.40 -9.03
CA ASP A 45 16.78 15.59 -10.32
C ASP A 45 15.57 14.66 -10.44
N VAL A 46 14.48 15.18 -11.02
CA VAL A 46 13.24 14.41 -11.13
C VAL A 46 13.36 13.35 -12.23
N LEU A 47 13.16 12.09 -11.86
CA LEU A 47 12.92 11.00 -12.81
C LEU A 47 11.42 10.65 -12.79
N ASP A 48 10.71 11.07 -13.83
CA ASP A 48 9.25 10.93 -13.93
C ASP A 48 8.87 9.70 -14.78
N THR A 49 8.23 8.72 -14.15
CA THR A 49 7.84 7.47 -14.80
C THR A 49 6.54 7.56 -15.60
N ARG A 50 5.79 8.67 -15.53
CA ARG A 50 4.45 8.80 -16.16
C ARG A 50 4.48 8.71 -17.68
N ALA A 51 5.62 8.96 -18.33
CA ALA A 51 5.77 8.80 -19.77
C ALA A 51 5.79 7.31 -20.19
N HIS A 52 6.23 6.42 -19.30
CA HIS A 52 6.24 4.97 -19.53
C HIS A 52 4.92 4.36 -19.04
N ARG A 53 3.89 4.34 -19.90
CA ARG A 53 2.49 4.01 -19.54
C ARG A 53 1.84 3.07 -20.55
N GLY A 54 0.78 2.40 -20.13
CA GLY A 54 0.02 1.43 -20.91
C GLY A 54 0.05 0.03 -20.30
N ILE A 55 -0.87 -0.81 -20.77
CA ILE A 55 -0.98 -2.21 -20.39
C ILE A 55 -0.20 -3.03 -21.41
N VAL A 56 0.79 -3.78 -20.94
CA VAL A 56 1.68 -4.61 -21.77
C VAL A 56 0.97 -5.90 -22.16
N SER A 57 0.32 -6.56 -21.20
CA SER A 57 -0.47 -7.76 -21.43
C SER A 57 -1.59 -7.84 -20.39
N TYR A 58 -2.72 -8.42 -20.77
CA TYR A 58 -3.79 -8.74 -19.84
C TYR A 58 -4.47 -10.03 -20.29
N ASP A 59 -4.44 -11.04 -19.42
CA ASP A 59 -5.18 -12.27 -19.59
C ASP A 59 -6.21 -12.39 -18.45
N PRO A 60 -7.50 -12.10 -18.74
CA PRO A 60 -8.57 -12.21 -17.75
C PRO A 60 -8.78 -13.66 -17.26
N THR A 61 -8.47 -14.67 -18.07
CA THR A 61 -8.67 -16.09 -17.70
C THR A 61 -7.60 -16.52 -16.70
N GLU A 62 -6.35 -16.14 -16.97
CA GLU A 62 -5.22 -16.41 -16.09
C GLU A 62 -5.16 -15.47 -14.86
N LEU A 63 -6.05 -14.47 -14.80
CA LEU A 63 -6.11 -13.50 -13.72
C LEU A 63 -4.80 -12.72 -13.53
N VAL A 64 -4.14 -12.39 -14.65
CA VAL A 64 -2.83 -11.73 -14.66
C VAL A 64 -2.88 -10.50 -15.57
N ILE A 65 -2.41 -9.37 -15.06
CA ILE A 65 -2.23 -8.13 -15.82
C ILE A 65 -0.80 -7.62 -15.67
N THR A 66 -0.13 -7.35 -16.78
CA THR A 66 1.18 -6.68 -16.81
C THR A 66 1.02 -5.29 -17.38
N ALA A 67 1.49 -4.28 -16.65
CA ALA A 67 1.40 -2.89 -17.07
C ALA A 67 2.66 -2.10 -16.71
N ARG A 68 2.85 -1.00 -17.42
CA ARG A 68 3.96 -0.08 -17.20
C ARG A 68 3.74 0.77 -15.94
N ALA A 69 4.82 1.16 -15.28
CA ALA A 69 4.82 1.79 -13.97
C ALA A 69 4.15 3.18 -13.97
N GLY A 70 4.17 3.88 -15.10
CA GLY A 70 3.52 5.18 -15.28
C GLY A 70 2.01 5.09 -15.51
N THR A 71 1.44 3.89 -15.68
CA THR A 71 0.01 3.70 -15.95
C THR A 71 -0.82 4.18 -14.75
N PRO A 72 -1.80 5.08 -14.94
CA PRO A 72 -2.71 5.51 -13.89
C PRO A 72 -3.51 4.34 -13.30
N LEU A 73 -3.70 4.33 -11.98
CA LEU A 73 -4.51 3.29 -11.33
C LEU A 73 -5.98 3.32 -11.78
N ALA A 74 -6.50 4.49 -12.13
CA ALA A 74 -7.86 4.64 -12.64
C ALA A 74 -8.05 3.92 -13.99
N GLU A 75 -7.03 3.95 -14.86
CA GLU A 75 -7.05 3.23 -16.14
C GLU A 75 -7.04 1.72 -15.91
N LEU A 76 -6.16 1.22 -15.02
CA LEU A 76 -6.15 -0.20 -14.64
C LEU A 76 -7.48 -0.63 -14.02
N ALA A 77 -8.04 0.17 -13.11
CA ALA A 77 -9.31 -0.13 -12.47
C ALA A 77 -10.46 -0.22 -13.48
N ALA A 78 -10.49 0.65 -14.49
CA ALA A 78 -11.49 0.62 -15.54
C ALA A 78 -11.37 -0.65 -16.40
N VAL A 79 -10.16 -1.03 -16.81
CA VAL A 79 -9.94 -2.25 -17.61
C VAL A 79 -10.31 -3.51 -16.83
N LEU A 80 -10.00 -3.57 -15.54
CA LEU A 80 -10.39 -4.70 -14.69
C LEU A 80 -11.90 -4.73 -14.45
N ASP A 81 -12.53 -3.57 -14.28
CA ASP A 81 -13.99 -3.46 -14.11
C ASP A 81 -14.75 -3.99 -15.34
N GLU A 82 -14.29 -3.69 -16.55
CA GLU A 82 -14.84 -4.22 -17.81
C GLU A 82 -14.85 -5.75 -17.84
N ALA A 83 -13.89 -6.40 -17.17
CA ALA A 83 -13.78 -7.85 -17.06
C ALA A 83 -14.40 -8.42 -15.77
N GLY A 84 -15.06 -7.60 -14.94
CA GLY A 84 -15.61 -8.03 -13.65
C GLY A 84 -14.53 -8.42 -12.63
N GLN A 85 -13.34 -7.83 -12.73
CA GLN A 85 -12.17 -8.11 -11.89
C GLN A 85 -11.74 -6.87 -11.09
N MET A 86 -10.83 -7.07 -10.13
CA MET A 86 -10.33 -6.01 -9.27
C MET A 86 -8.91 -6.27 -8.74
N LEU A 87 -8.26 -5.19 -8.31
CA LEU A 87 -7.08 -5.24 -7.45
C LEU A 87 -7.53 -5.35 -5.99
N THR A 88 -7.31 -6.51 -5.37
CA THR A 88 -7.80 -6.79 -4.01
C THR A 88 -7.02 -6.08 -2.91
N CYS A 89 -5.84 -5.51 -3.20
CA CYS A 89 -5.18 -4.64 -2.23
C CYS A 89 -5.90 -3.29 -2.04
N GLU A 90 -6.90 -2.95 -2.86
CA GLU A 90 -7.65 -1.68 -2.81
C GLU A 90 -6.72 -0.46 -2.68
N PRO A 91 -5.88 -0.18 -3.69
CA PRO A 91 -4.88 0.87 -3.58
C PRO A 91 -5.51 2.26 -3.56
N ALA A 92 -4.98 3.15 -2.72
CA ALA A 92 -5.41 4.54 -2.65
C ALA A 92 -5.02 5.31 -3.91
N GLN A 93 -6.00 5.94 -4.54
CA GLN A 93 -5.85 6.63 -5.83
C GLN A 93 -5.40 8.08 -5.68
N PHE A 94 -5.69 8.75 -4.56
CA PHE A 94 -5.37 10.15 -4.27
C PHE A 94 -5.72 11.05 -5.46
N ASP A 95 -7.03 11.22 -5.69
CA ASP A 95 -7.63 12.04 -6.75
C ASP A 95 -7.17 11.68 -8.17
N GLY A 96 -6.93 10.39 -8.41
CA GLY A 96 -6.58 9.85 -9.73
C GLY A 96 -5.11 10.06 -10.14
N ALA A 97 -4.30 10.71 -9.31
CA ALA A 97 -2.89 10.96 -9.61
C ALA A 97 -1.99 9.73 -9.34
N ALA A 98 -2.47 8.69 -8.64
CA ALA A 98 -1.67 7.50 -8.40
C ALA A 98 -1.39 6.68 -9.68
N THR A 99 -0.14 6.21 -9.81
CA THR A 99 0.28 5.27 -10.86
C THR A 99 0.60 3.90 -10.28
N LEU A 100 0.68 2.88 -11.15
CA LEU A 100 1.05 1.51 -10.79
C LEU A 100 2.39 1.43 -10.05
N GLY A 101 3.43 2.07 -10.59
CA GLY A 101 4.76 2.08 -9.96
C GLY A 101 4.74 2.76 -8.60
N GLY A 102 4.01 3.88 -8.47
CA GLY A 102 3.84 4.58 -7.19
C GLY A 102 3.06 3.76 -6.16
N MET A 103 2.04 3.00 -6.60
CA MET A 103 1.31 2.06 -5.75
C MET A 103 2.24 0.99 -5.19
N VAL A 104 3.01 0.32 -6.04
CA VAL A 104 3.97 -0.71 -5.60
C VAL A 104 5.02 -0.09 -4.69
N ALA A 105 5.72 0.96 -5.14
CA ALA A 105 6.79 1.59 -4.37
C ALA A 105 6.32 2.07 -2.98
N SER A 106 5.08 2.57 -2.84
CA SER A 106 4.54 2.99 -1.54
C SER A 106 3.98 1.84 -0.69
N GLY A 107 3.61 0.71 -1.30
CA GLY A 107 3.07 -0.47 -0.62
C GLY A 107 1.76 -0.23 0.13
N LEU A 108 1.04 0.87 -0.13
CA LEU A 108 -0.19 1.22 0.57
C LEU A 108 -1.35 0.34 0.08
N SER A 109 -1.97 -0.37 1.01
CA SER A 109 -3.16 -1.19 0.76
C SER A 109 -4.36 -0.61 1.49
N GLY A 110 -5.55 -0.80 0.97
CA GLY A 110 -6.81 -0.36 1.54
C GLY A 110 -7.41 -1.33 2.57
N PRO A 111 -8.67 -1.12 2.97
CA PRO A 111 -9.32 -1.83 4.07
C PRO A 111 -9.38 -3.36 3.92
N ARG A 112 -9.35 -3.88 2.69
CA ARG A 112 -9.38 -5.34 2.43
C ARG A 112 -8.11 -6.09 2.78
N ARG A 113 -6.99 -5.41 3.04
CA ARG A 113 -5.66 -6.04 3.18
C ARG A 113 -5.65 -7.33 4.02
N PRO A 114 -6.29 -7.43 5.20
CA PRO A 114 -6.23 -8.65 6.01
C PRO A 114 -6.86 -9.88 5.36
N TRP A 115 -7.88 -9.68 4.52
CA TRP A 115 -8.67 -10.76 3.92
C TRP A 115 -8.26 -11.10 2.49
N SER A 116 -7.58 -10.19 1.78
CA SER A 116 -7.24 -10.41 0.36
C SER A 116 -5.84 -9.96 -0.05
N GLY A 117 -4.95 -9.78 0.93
CA GLY A 117 -3.53 -9.51 0.71
C GLY A 117 -3.18 -8.02 0.57
N ALA A 118 -1.93 -7.72 0.87
CA ALA A 118 -1.30 -6.43 0.63
C ALA A 118 -0.85 -6.31 -0.82
N VAL A 119 -0.50 -5.10 -1.27
CA VAL A 119 0.05 -4.83 -2.62
C VAL A 119 1.11 -5.85 -3.03
N ARG A 120 2.06 -6.17 -2.13
CA ARG A 120 3.14 -7.14 -2.40
C ARG A 120 2.63 -8.54 -2.73
N ASP A 121 1.48 -8.94 -2.18
CA ASP A 121 0.91 -10.28 -2.34
C ASP A 121 0.23 -10.45 -3.71
N LEU A 122 -0.04 -9.34 -4.42
CA LEU A 122 -0.49 -9.35 -5.82
C LEU A 122 0.67 -9.27 -6.81
N VAL A 123 1.88 -8.87 -6.41
CA VAL A 123 3.02 -8.77 -7.33
C VAL A 123 3.51 -10.17 -7.69
N LEU A 124 3.48 -10.49 -8.99
CA LEU A 124 3.97 -11.74 -9.57
C LEU A 124 5.37 -11.57 -10.17
N GLY A 125 5.60 -10.42 -10.80
CA GLY A 125 6.87 -10.10 -11.44
C GLY A 125 7.02 -8.61 -11.67
N THR A 126 8.26 -8.16 -11.86
CA THR A 126 8.60 -6.76 -12.08
C THR A 126 9.76 -6.61 -13.03
N ARG A 127 9.79 -5.51 -13.78
CA ARG A 127 11.01 -5.02 -14.43
C ARG A 127 11.44 -3.72 -13.76
N LEU A 128 12.75 -3.55 -13.57
CA LEU A 128 13.31 -2.32 -13.02
C LEU A 128 14.67 -1.96 -13.61
N ILE A 129 14.98 -0.68 -13.58
CA ILE A 129 16.33 -0.17 -13.82
C ILE A 129 17.04 -0.04 -12.47
N THR A 130 18.19 -0.67 -12.36
CA THR A 130 19.08 -0.62 -11.18
C THR A 130 20.02 0.59 -11.24
N GLY A 131 20.61 0.97 -10.10
CA GLY A 131 21.65 2.00 -10.00
C GLY A 131 23.01 1.53 -10.53
N MET A 132 23.02 0.48 -11.35
CA MET A 132 24.14 0.08 -12.19
C MET A 132 23.83 0.30 -13.68
N GLY A 133 22.71 0.96 -14.01
CA GLY A 133 22.31 1.19 -15.40
C GLY A 133 21.87 -0.10 -16.11
N LYS A 134 21.36 -1.08 -15.37
CA LYS A 134 20.87 -2.36 -15.92
C LYS A 134 19.35 -2.45 -15.80
N HIS A 135 18.69 -2.78 -16.90
CA HIS A 135 17.26 -3.09 -16.94
C HIS A 135 17.08 -4.59 -16.71
N LEU A 136 16.57 -4.95 -15.53
CA LEU A 136 16.47 -6.33 -15.07
C LEU A 136 15.00 -6.75 -14.93
N ARG A 137 14.76 -8.05 -15.07
CA ARG A 137 13.46 -8.70 -14.85
C ARG A 137 13.55 -9.65 -13.66
N PHE A 138 12.57 -9.59 -12.77
CA PHE A 138 12.44 -10.46 -11.61
C PHE A 138 11.04 -11.06 -11.54
N GLY A 139 10.94 -12.30 -11.06
CA GLY A 139 9.69 -13.05 -11.04
C GLY A 139 9.22 -13.45 -12.44
N GLY A 140 7.95 -13.82 -12.55
CA GLY A 140 7.32 -14.27 -13.78
C GLY A 140 5.80 -14.15 -13.70
N GLU A 141 5.12 -14.42 -14.81
CA GLU A 141 3.65 -14.38 -14.89
C GLU A 141 2.99 -15.63 -14.29
N VAL A 142 3.79 -16.65 -13.93
CA VAL A 142 3.31 -17.91 -13.37
C VAL A 142 3.20 -17.86 -11.85
N MET A 143 2.11 -18.42 -11.30
CA MET A 143 1.82 -18.41 -9.85
C MET A 143 2.79 -19.24 -9.00
N LYS A 144 3.61 -20.10 -9.60
CA LYS A 144 4.65 -20.89 -8.90
C LYS A 144 6.04 -20.42 -9.34
N ASN A 145 6.67 -19.59 -8.53
CA ASN A 145 8.08 -19.22 -8.66
C ASN A 145 8.85 -19.81 -7.47
N VAL A 146 9.56 -20.93 -7.66
CA VAL A 146 10.22 -21.68 -6.57
C VAL A 146 11.76 -21.55 -6.62
N ALA A 147 12.29 -20.61 -7.42
CA ALA A 147 13.74 -20.41 -7.56
C ALA A 147 14.14 -18.96 -7.26
N GLY A 148 15.10 -18.79 -6.33
CA GLY A 148 15.73 -17.51 -6.02
C GLY A 148 14.98 -16.66 -4.98
N TYR A 149 15.54 -15.48 -4.70
CA TYR A 149 14.94 -14.49 -3.80
C TYR A 149 13.85 -13.69 -4.51
N ASP A 150 12.73 -13.46 -3.81
CA ASP A 150 11.56 -12.76 -4.33
C ASP A 150 11.76 -11.23 -4.32
N LEU A 151 12.60 -10.73 -5.25
CA LEU A 151 12.90 -9.31 -5.33
C LEU A 151 11.69 -8.48 -5.79
N SER A 152 10.79 -9.06 -6.60
CA SER A 152 9.62 -8.35 -7.11
C SER A 152 8.70 -7.91 -5.96
N ARG A 153 8.48 -8.77 -4.95
CA ARG A 153 7.73 -8.38 -3.74
C ARG A 153 8.49 -7.42 -2.83
N LEU A 154 9.82 -7.45 -2.84
CA LEU A 154 10.65 -6.55 -2.02
C LEU A 154 10.59 -5.08 -2.49
N LEU A 155 10.25 -4.84 -3.77
CA LEU A 155 10.01 -3.48 -4.28
C LEU A 155 8.77 -2.83 -3.66
N ALA A 156 7.83 -3.63 -3.14
CA ALA A 156 6.63 -3.10 -2.53
C ALA A 156 6.96 -2.42 -1.18
N GLY A 157 6.73 -1.12 -1.09
CA GLY A 157 7.12 -0.33 0.08
C GLY A 157 8.60 0.08 0.11
N SER A 158 9.32 -0.04 -1.02
CA SER A 158 10.73 0.41 -1.16
C SER A 158 10.88 1.92 -1.36
N PHE A 159 9.78 2.64 -1.60
CA PHE A 159 9.75 4.08 -1.93
C PHE A 159 10.70 4.47 -3.08
N GLY A 160 10.95 3.56 -4.02
CA GLY A 160 11.85 3.78 -5.16
C GLY A 160 13.34 3.75 -4.81
N CYS A 161 13.71 3.45 -3.56
CA CYS A 161 15.11 3.46 -3.13
C CYS A 161 15.94 2.31 -3.73
N LEU A 162 15.28 1.28 -4.27
CA LEU A 162 15.92 0.06 -4.75
C LEU A 162 15.94 -0.07 -6.28
N GLY A 163 15.40 0.93 -6.99
CA GLY A 163 15.34 0.92 -8.45
C GLY A 163 14.14 1.68 -9.01
N VAL A 164 14.25 2.01 -10.29
CA VAL A 164 13.14 2.57 -11.08
C VAL A 164 12.29 1.41 -11.58
N ILE A 165 11.12 1.19 -10.98
CA ILE A 165 10.14 0.21 -11.48
C ILE A 165 9.67 0.67 -12.86
N THR A 166 9.79 -0.20 -13.88
CA THR A 166 9.31 0.08 -15.24
C THR A 166 8.05 -0.71 -15.55
N GLU A 167 7.97 -1.98 -15.17
CA GLU A 167 6.78 -2.82 -15.41
C GLU A 167 6.46 -3.66 -14.16
N VAL A 168 5.17 -3.96 -13.98
CA VAL A 168 4.69 -4.83 -12.91
C VAL A 168 3.64 -5.78 -13.48
N SER A 169 3.83 -7.08 -13.22
CA SER A 169 2.83 -8.13 -13.42
C SER A 169 2.11 -8.37 -12.11
N LEU A 170 0.78 -8.24 -12.12
CA LEU A 170 -0.09 -8.38 -10.96
C LEU A 170 -1.07 -9.53 -11.15
N LYS A 171 -1.28 -10.29 -10.08
CA LYS A 171 -2.47 -11.11 -9.92
C LYS A 171 -3.66 -10.18 -9.72
N VAL A 172 -4.77 -10.49 -10.37
CA VAL A 172 -6.08 -9.85 -10.15
C VAL A 172 -7.09 -10.88 -9.71
N LEU A 173 -8.24 -10.48 -9.19
CA LEU A 173 -9.29 -11.44 -8.77
C LEU A 173 -10.66 -10.96 -9.25
N PRO A 174 -11.61 -11.90 -9.46
CA PRO A 174 -13.00 -11.54 -9.73
C PRO A 174 -13.58 -10.66 -8.62
N LYS A 175 -14.48 -9.75 -9.01
CA LYS A 175 -15.30 -9.00 -8.06
C LYS A 175 -16.27 -9.95 -7.34
N PRO A 176 -16.59 -9.68 -6.07
CA PRO A 176 -17.61 -10.42 -5.36
C PRO A 176 -18.97 -10.24 -6.04
N ARG A 177 -19.84 -11.26 -5.94
CA ARG A 177 -21.21 -11.18 -6.48
C ARG A 177 -22.08 -10.24 -5.66
N GLN A 178 -21.91 -10.26 -4.34
CA GLN A 178 -22.63 -9.41 -3.40
C GLN A 178 -21.64 -8.68 -2.49
N CYS A 179 -21.92 -7.39 -2.24
CA CYS A 179 -21.24 -6.56 -1.25
C CYS A 179 -22.29 -5.87 -0.37
N LEU A 180 -22.10 -5.91 0.94
CA LEU A 180 -22.97 -5.25 1.91
C LEU A 180 -22.13 -4.73 3.07
N SER A 181 -22.42 -3.52 3.53
CA SER A 181 -21.73 -2.95 4.70
C SER A 181 -22.69 -2.72 5.85
N LEU A 182 -22.20 -2.94 7.06
CA LEU A 182 -22.95 -2.85 8.31
C LEU A 182 -22.26 -1.90 9.27
N ARG A 183 -23.06 -1.18 10.05
CA ARG A 183 -22.62 -0.38 11.19
C ARG A 183 -23.24 -0.94 12.47
N LEU A 184 -22.40 -1.24 13.46
CA LEU A 184 -22.82 -1.77 14.75
C LEU A 184 -22.32 -0.85 15.87
N GLU A 185 -23.21 -0.39 16.74
CA GLU A 185 -22.84 0.45 17.88
C GLU A 185 -22.18 -0.38 18.97
N MET A 186 -20.90 -0.10 19.21
CA MET A 186 -20.11 -0.73 20.27
C MET A 186 -18.82 0.06 20.46
N ASP A 187 -18.26 0.01 21.67
CA ASP A 187 -16.94 0.58 21.92
C ASP A 187 -15.82 -0.23 21.25
N ALA A 188 -14.61 0.34 21.24
CA ALA A 188 -13.46 -0.26 20.58
C ALA A 188 -13.00 -1.58 21.23
N ALA A 189 -13.17 -1.75 22.54
CA ALA A 189 -12.74 -2.95 23.25
C ALA A 189 -13.63 -4.14 22.88
N LEU A 190 -14.95 -3.95 22.92
CA LEU A 190 -15.92 -4.95 22.49
C LEU A 190 -15.77 -5.26 20.99
N ALA A 191 -15.53 -4.24 20.16
CA ALA A 191 -15.31 -4.43 18.72
C ALA A 191 -14.10 -5.34 18.44
N LEU A 192 -12.95 -5.09 19.09
CA LEU A 192 -11.76 -5.91 18.93
C LEU A 192 -11.98 -7.35 19.42
N GLN A 193 -12.69 -7.53 20.54
CA GLN A 193 -13.07 -8.85 21.03
C GLN A 193 -13.96 -9.60 20.01
N LYS A 194 -14.97 -8.92 19.47
CA LYS A 194 -15.89 -9.51 18.47
C LYS A 194 -15.18 -9.84 17.17
N LEU A 195 -14.24 -9.01 16.70
CA LEU A 195 -13.44 -9.29 15.52
C LEU A 195 -12.54 -10.52 15.71
N ALA A 196 -11.95 -10.70 16.90
CA ALA A 196 -11.18 -11.90 17.21
C ALA A 196 -12.05 -13.16 17.26
N GLU A 197 -13.28 -13.05 17.79
CA GLU A 197 -14.27 -14.14 17.82
C GLU A 197 -14.74 -14.52 16.40
N TRP A 198 -15.15 -13.52 15.61
CA TRP A 198 -15.65 -13.71 14.24
C TRP A 198 -14.59 -14.13 13.26
N GLY A 199 -13.32 -13.75 13.47
CA GLY A 199 -12.19 -14.20 12.65
C GLY A 199 -11.95 -15.71 12.69
N GLN A 200 -12.51 -16.41 13.70
CA GLN A 200 -12.45 -17.88 13.83
C GLN A 200 -13.67 -18.58 13.22
N GLN A 201 -14.53 -17.84 12.52
CA GLN A 201 -15.80 -18.30 12.01
C GLN A 201 -15.90 -18.05 10.50
N PRO A 202 -16.75 -18.80 9.76
CA PRO A 202 -16.90 -18.65 8.31
C PRO A 202 -17.80 -17.44 7.97
N ILE A 203 -17.43 -16.25 8.45
CA ILE A 203 -18.10 -15.00 8.13
C ILE A 203 -17.38 -14.35 6.94
N PRO A 204 -18.09 -13.95 5.87
CA PRO A 204 -17.49 -13.39 4.65
C PRO A 204 -17.01 -11.93 4.84
N LEU A 205 -16.24 -11.67 5.90
CA LEU A 205 -15.66 -10.35 6.17
C LEU A 205 -14.60 -10.01 5.11
N SER A 206 -14.64 -8.77 4.64
CA SER A 206 -13.71 -8.23 3.65
C SER A 206 -13.21 -6.82 3.99
N ALA A 207 -13.74 -6.20 5.05
CA ALA A 207 -13.21 -5.01 5.70
C ALA A 207 -13.79 -4.90 7.11
N ALA A 208 -13.04 -4.35 8.05
CA ALA A 208 -13.53 -3.99 9.37
C ALA A 208 -12.75 -2.78 9.92
N SER A 209 -13.50 -1.77 10.36
CA SER A 209 -12.97 -0.51 10.88
C SER A 209 -13.81 -0.01 12.04
N HIS A 210 -13.22 0.64 13.04
CA HIS A 210 -13.91 1.24 14.17
C HIS A 210 -13.53 2.72 14.29
N ASP A 211 -14.51 3.60 14.36
CA ASP A 211 -14.33 5.07 14.30
C ASP A 211 -14.32 5.74 15.69
N GLY A 212 -14.22 4.95 16.76
CA GLY A 212 -14.35 5.41 18.14
C GLY A 212 -15.76 5.27 18.71
N LYS A 213 -16.80 5.12 17.87
CA LYS A 213 -18.20 4.98 18.30
C LYS A 213 -18.86 3.70 17.82
N ALA A 214 -18.52 3.23 16.62
CA ALA A 214 -19.13 2.07 16.01
C ALA A 214 -18.15 1.24 15.21
N LEU A 215 -18.44 -0.05 15.13
CA LEU A 215 -17.78 -1.00 14.25
C LEU A 215 -18.47 -1.01 12.89
N HIS A 216 -17.70 -0.70 11.85
CA HIS A 216 -18.08 -0.78 10.45
C HIS A 216 -17.52 -2.06 9.85
N LEU A 217 -18.36 -2.86 9.21
CA LEU A 217 -18.00 -4.14 8.59
C LEU A 217 -18.39 -4.14 7.12
N ARG A 218 -17.58 -4.80 6.28
CA ARG A 218 -17.95 -5.11 4.89
C ARG A 218 -17.99 -6.61 4.70
N LEU A 219 -19.12 -7.09 4.19
CA LEU A 219 -19.39 -8.48 3.88
C LEU A 219 -19.40 -8.67 2.36
N GLU A 220 -18.65 -9.65 1.87
CA GLU A 220 -18.57 -9.92 0.43
C GLU A 220 -18.45 -11.39 0.09
N GLY A 221 -19.22 -11.82 -0.91
CA GLY A 221 -19.25 -13.21 -1.33
C GLY A 221 -20.46 -13.52 -2.20
N GLY A 222 -21.00 -14.73 -2.08
CA GLY A 222 -22.29 -15.10 -2.67
C GLY A 222 -23.46 -14.52 -1.87
N GLU A 223 -24.58 -14.28 -2.55
CA GLU A 223 -25.79 -13.67 -1.98
C GLU A 223 -26.24 -14.34 -0.67
N GLY A 224 -26.36 -15.68 -0.65
CA GLY A 224 -26.78 -16.42 0.54
C GLY A 224 -25.82 -16.30 1.72
N SER A 225 -24.51 -16.29 1.47
CA SER A 225 -23.49 -16.14 2.52
C SER A 225 -23.52 -14.74 3.13
N VAL A 226 -23.68 -13.70 2.30
CA VAL A 226 -23.79 -12.32 2.76
C VAL A 226 -25.12 -12.10 3.51
N ALA A 227 -26.23 -12.65 3.03
CA ALA A 227 -27.53 -12.55 3.69
C ALA A 227 -27.52 -13.21 5.08
N ALA A 228 -27.00 -14.44 5.19
CA ALA A 228 -26.87 -15.14 6.47
C ALA A 228 -25.96 -14.40 7.45
N ALA A 229 -24.86 -13.82 6.96
CA ALA A 229 -23.96 -13.02 7.78
C ALA A 229 -24.62 -11.71 8.26
N ARG A 230 -25.43 -11.06 7.42
CA ARG A 230 -26.22 -9.88 7.81
C ARG A 230 -27.22 -10.20 8.92
N GLU A 231 -27.98 -11.28 8.77
CA GLU A 231 -28.96 -11.70 9.78
C GLU A 231 -28.28 -12.02 11.11
N ARG A 232 -27.13 -12.69 11.06
CA ARG A 232 -26.35 -13.06 12.24
C ARG A 232 -25.73 -11.87 12.97
N LEU A 233 -25.13 -10.93 12.23
CA LEU A 233 -24.40 -9.79 12.81
C LEU A 233 -25.34 -8.64 13.20
N GLY A 234 -26.46 -8.48 12.50
CA GLY A 234 -27.36 -7.35 12.68
C GLY A 234 -26.71 -6.02 12.30
N GLY A 235 -27.18 -4.93 12.93
CA GLY A 235 -26.69 -3.58 12.68
C GLY A 235 -27.40 -2.85 11.54
N GLU A 236 -27.05 -1.59 11.37
CA GLU A 236 -27.61 -0.70 10.36
C GLU A 236 -26.85 -0.83 9.05
N LEU A 237 -27.51 -0.55 7.92
CA LEU A 237 -26.83 -0.51 6.63
C LEU A 237 -25.88 0.69 6.58
N LEU A 238 -24.65 0.45 6.12
CA LEU A 238 -23.64 1.46 5.89
C LEU A 238 -23.45 1.71 4.39
N GLU A 239 -23.35 2.97 3.99
CA GLU A 239 -23.07 3.33 2.61
C GLU A 239 -21.66 2.89 2.18
N SER A 240 -21.53 2.40 0.95
CA SER A 240 -20.26 1.94 0.38
C SER A 240 -19.19 3.05 0.31
N ALA A 241 -19.60 4.32 0.28
CA ALA A 241 -18.73 5.48 0.27
C ALA A 241 -17.81 5.56 1.49
N TYR A 242 -18.18 4.98 2.64
CA TYR A 242 -17.34 4.93 3.84
C TYR A 242 -15.96 4.31 3.54
N TRP A 243 -15.94 3.16 2.85
CA TRP A 243 -14.68 2.44 2.56
C TRP A 243 -13.80 3.18 1.57
N ALA A 244 -14.39 3.86 0.59
CA ALA A 244 -13.66 4.76 -0.30
C ALA A 244 -13.10 5.95 0.48
N GLY A 245 -13.89 6.53 1.38
CA GLY A 245 -13.44 7.60 2.29
C GLY A 245 -12.28 7.16 3.18
N LEU A 246 -12.33 5.97 3.75
CA LEU A 246 -11.25 5.41 4.58
C LEU A 246 -9.98 5.19 3.78
N ARG A 247 -10.07 4.51 2.63
CA ARG A 247 -8.95 4.21 1.74
C ARG A 247 -8.24 5.49 1.27
N GLU A 248 -9.03 6.52 0.95
CA GLU A 248 -8.55 7.78 0.39
C GLU A 248 -8.28 8.85 1.46
N GLN A 249 -8.38 8.50 2.75
CA GLN A 249 -8.15 9.39 3.90
C GLN A 249 -9.05 10.64 3.90
N ARG A 250 -10.32 10.48 3.52
CA ARG A 250 -11.34 11.55 3.41
C ARG A 250 -12.42 11.51 4.49
N LEU A 251 -12.40 10.53 5.40
CA LEU A 251 -13.29 10.54 6.57
C LEU A 251 -13.00 11.75 7.46
N SER A 252 -14.00 12.19 8.25
CA SER A 252 -13.88 13.33 9.16
C SER A 252 -12.70 13.22 10.14
N PHE A 253 -12.37 12.00 10.58
CA PHE A 253 -11.17 11.70 11.38
C PHE A 253 -9.87 12.29 10.79
N PHE A 254 -9.72 12.27 9.46
CA PHE A 254 -8.51 12.75 8.80
C PHE A 254 -8.47 14.28 8.65
N ALA A 255 -9.60 14.98 8.83
CA ALA A 255 -9.70 16.43 8.73
C ALA A 255 -9.13 17.17 9.95
N ASP A 256 -8.94 16.47 11.07
CA ASP A 256 -8.25 17.00 12.24
C ASP A 256 -6.83 17.46 11.87
N PRO A 257 -6.32 18.61 12.35
CA PRO A 257 -5.02 19.15 11.93
C PRO A 257 -3.81 18.49 12.62
N ARG A 258 -4.01 17.71 13.69
CA ARG A 258 -2.94 17.04 14.44
C ARG A 258 -2.15 16.10 13.53
N PRO A 259 -0.88 15.81 13.87
CA PRO A 259 -0.08 14.82 13.16
C PRO A 259 -0.79 13.47 13.02
N LEU A 260 -0.79 12.93 11.81
CA LEU A 260 -1.34 11.63 11.50
C LEU A 260 -0.25 10.57 11.61
N TRP A 261 -0.56 9.49 12.30
CA TRP A 261 0.27 8.31 12.46
C TRP A 261 -0.46 7.07 11.97
N ARG A 262 0.27 6.17 11.31
CA ARG A 262 -0.18 4.82 10.97
C ARG A 262 0.56 3.82 11.84
N LEU A 263 -0.18 3.13 12.69
CA LEU A 263 0.34 2.08 13.56
C LEU A 263 -0.08 0.73 12.96
N SER A 264 0.88 -0.18 12.79
CA SER A 264 0.65 -1.57 12.40
C SER A 264 0.97 -2.44 13.60
N VAL A 265 0.00 -3.21 14.08
CA VAL A 265 0.11 -4.02 15.30
C VAL A 265 -0.42 -5.42 15.06
N PRO A 266 -0.08 -6.42 15.88
CA PRO A 266 -0.71 -7.74 15.83
C PRO A 266 -2.23 -7.62 15.94
N SER A 267 -2.97 -8.47 15.22
CA SER A 267 -4.45 -8.42 15.17
C SER A 267 -5.12 -8.67 16.52
N HIS A 268 -4.44 -9.35 17.45
CA HIS A 268 -4.93 -9.60 18.80
C HIS A 268 -4.63 -8.47 19.79
N THR A 269 -4.01 -7.37 19.33
CA THR A 269 -3.72 -6.20 20.17
C THR A 269 -5.02 -5.54 20.59
N GLY A 270 -5.21 -5.38 21.91
CA GLY A 270 -6.33 -4.65 22.49
C GLY A 270 -6.30 -3.15 22.21
N VAL A 271 -7.03 -2.39 23.02
CA VAL A 271 -7.01 -0.93 22.95
C VAL A 271 -5.63 -0.42 23.35
N LEU A 272 -5.02 0.40 22.50
CA LEU A 272 -3.76 1.07 22.82
C LEU A 272 -4.03 2.38 23.55
N ALA A 273 -3.51 2.51 24.77
CA ALA A 273 -3.55 3.74 25.53
C ALA A 273 -2.50 4.73 24.99
N LEU A 274 -2.88 5.47 23.95
CA LEU A 274 -2.08 6.53 23.34
C LEU A 274 -2.86 7.85 23.41
N PRO A 275 -2.20 8.99 23.72
CA PRO A 275 -2.86 10.29 23.66
C PRO A 275 -3.32 10.58 22.23
N GLY A 276 -4.54 11.10 22.08
CA GLY A 276 -5.12 11.45 20.78
C GLY A 276 -6.31 10.58 20.38
N GLU A 277 -6.77 10.77 19.16
CA GLU A 277 -7.92 10.02 18.61
C GLU A 277 -7.46 8.89 17.71
N GLN A 278 -8.13 7.75 17.80
CA GLN A 278 -7.81 6.57 17.02
C GLN A 278 -8.99 6.15 16.13
N LEU A 279 -8.66 5.80 14.90
CA LEU A 279 -9.53 5.04 14.00
C LEU A 279 -8.88 3.68 13.75
N ILE A 280 -9.59 2.61 14.08
CA ILE A 280 -9.13 1.24 13.89
C ILE A 280 -9.51 0.80 12.48
N ASP A 281 -8.60 0.10 11.82
CA ASP A 281 -8.81 -0.49 10.49
C ASP A 281 -8.17 -1.88 10.46
N TRP A 282 -8.35 -2.60 9.36
CA TRP A 282 -7.78 -3.94 9.13
C TRP A 282 -8.17 -4.94 10.23
N GLY A 283 -9.40 -4.83 10.73
CA GLY A 283 -9.91 -5.71 11.78
C GLY A 283 -9.08 -5.65 13.06
N GLY A 284 -8.43 -4.52 13.35
CA GLY A 284 -7.60 -4.40 14.54
C GLY A 284 -6.10 -4.59 14.29
N ALA A 285 -5.63 -4.73 13.05
CA ALA A 285 -4.18 -4.73 12.76
C ALA A 285 -3.61 -3.34 12.39
N GLN A 286 -4.46 -2.38 12.03
CA GLN A 286 -4.07 -1.00 11.74
C GLN A 286 -4.75 -0.03 12.71
N ARG A 287 -4.02 0.97 13.19
CA ARG A 287 -4.58 2.15 13.86
C ARG A 287 -4.12 3.38 13.11
N TRP A 288 -5.07 4.20 12.70
CA TRP A 288 -4.80 5.59 12.41
C TRP A 288 -4.88 6.36 13.73
N LEU A 289 -3.90 7.21 14.01
CA LEU A 289 -3.82 8.01 15.23
C LEU A 289 -3.61 9.49 14.87
N LYS A 290 -4.47 10.37 15.39
CA LYS A 290 -4.29 11.82 15.39
C LYS A 290 -3.78 12.27 16.75
N SER A 291 -2.52 12.72 16.82
CA SER A 291 -1.87 13.00 18.10
C SER A 291 -0.69 13.97 17.98
N ASP A 292 -0.57 14.87 18.95
CA ASP A 292 0.60 15.73 19.19
C ASP A 292 1.59 15.11 20.18
N ALA A 293 1.35 13.87 20.62
CA ALA A 293 2.26 13.18 21.53
C ALA A 293 3.65 12.99 20.89
N ASP A 294 4.67 12.98 21.74
CA ASP A 294 6.04 12.80 21.32
C ASP A 294 6.22 11.48 20.52
N ALA A 295 7.00 11.56 19.44
CA ALA A 295 7.24 10.44 18.54
C ALA A 295 7.90 9.24 19.24
N VAL A 296 8.73 9.48 20.25
CA VAL A 296 9.38 8.42 21.05
C VAL A 296 8.32 7.70 21.88
N LEU A 297 7.42 8.42 22.52
CA LEU A 297 6.31 7.84 23.30
C LEU A 297 5.43 6.95 22.42
N ILE A 298 4.99 7.45 21.26
CA ILE A 298 4.15 6.69 20.32
C ILE A 298 4.86 5.40 19.90
N ARG A 299 6.15 5.48 19.55
CA ARG A 299 6.93 4.32 19.12
C ARG A 299 7.17 3.32 20.23
N GLN A 300 7.44 3.77 21.46
CA GLN A 300 7.65 2.88 22.60
C GLN A 300 6.39 2.08 22.92
N ALA A 301 5.23 2.75 22.96
CA ALA A 301 3.95 2.08 23.21
C ALA A 301 3.61 1.06 22.13
N VAL A 302 3.90 1.37 20.86
CA VAL A 302 3.65 0.47 19.73
C VAL A 302 4.66 -0.67 19.67
N ALA A 303 5.94 -0.41 19.99
CA ALA A 303 6.96 -1.45 20.07
C ALA A 303 6.71 -2.44 21.22
N ALA A 304 6.11 -1.99 22.32
CA ALA A 304 5.75 -2.84 23.46
C ALA A 304 4.71 -3.93 23.11
N VAL A 305 4.04 -3.81 21.96
CA VAL A 305 3.10 -4.79 21.41
C VAL A 305 3.57 -5.37 20.08
N ASP A 306 4.88 -5.36 19.80
CA ASP A 306 5.50 -5.85 18.56
C ASP A 306 4.98 -5.14 17.28
N GLY A 307 4.56 -3.89 17.42
CA GLY A 307 4.06 -3.06 16.34
C GLY A 307 5.10 -2.12 15.72
N HIS A 308 4.68 -1.43 14.66
CA HIS A 308 5.46 -0.40 13.98
C HIS A 308 4.62 0.88 13.80
N ALA A 309 5.24 2.04 14.02
CA ALA A 309 4.60 3.34 13.91
C ALA A 309 5.27 4.19 12.82
N THR A 310 4.49 4.65 11.83
CA THR A 310 4.95 5.55 10.76
C THR A 310 4.21 6.88 10.86
N CYS A 311 4.95 7.99 10.89
CA CYS A 311 4.36 9.33 10.77
C CYS A 311 3.96 9.59 9.31
N PHE A 312 2.70 9.94 9.11
CA PHE A 312 2.10 10.23 7.80
C PHE A 312 2.01 11.74 7.52
N THR A 313 2.22 12.59 8.52
CA THR A 313 2.30 14.05 8.31
C THR A 313 3.70 14.44 7.87
N ALA A 314 3.82 15.00 6.66
CA ALA A 314 5.09 15.44 6.10
C ALA A 314 5.80 16.46 7.00
N GLY A 315 7.10 16.26 7.21
CA GLY A 315 7.94 17.21 7.95
C GLY A 315 7.68 17.29 9.47
N HIS A 316 6.73 16.54 10.01
CA HIS A 316 6.47 16.54 11.45
C HIS A 316 7.55 15.80 12.25
N CYS A 317 8.12 14.73 11.69
CA CYS A 317 9.20 13.96 12.31
C CYS A 317 10.39 13.86 11.35
N ASP A 318 11.60 14.08 11.87
CA ASP A 318 12.84 13.88 11.10
C ASP A 318 12.96 12.44 10.61
N ASN A 319 12.59 11.49 11.47
CA ASN A 319 12.51 10.08 11.13
C ASN A 319 11.03 9.73 11.04
N PRO A 320 10.42 9.62 9.85
CA PRO A 320 9.00 9.31 9.72
C PRO A 320 8.69 7.82 9.92
N PHE A 321 9.60 6.93 9.52
CA PHE A 321 9.42 5.48 9.67
C PHE A 321 9.75 4.99 11.08
N HIS A 322 9.28 3.79 11.42
CA HIS A 322 9.65 3.15 12.67
C HIS A 322 11.14 2.77 12.62
N PRO A 323 11.94 3.03 13.67
CA PRO A 323 13.35 2.67 13.70
C PRO A 323 13.57 1.18 13.43
N LEU A 324 14.58 0.86 12.63
CA LEU A 324 14.95 -0.53 12.36
C LEU A 324 15.88 -1.05 13.45
N ALA A 325 15.67 -2.29 13.87
CA ALA A 325 16.69 -3.02 14.62
C ALA A 325 17.97 -3.17 13.78
N ALA A 326 19.13 -3.20 14.44
CA ALA A 326 20.43 -3.22 13.77
C ALA A 326 20.58 -4.31 12.69
N PRO A 327 20.09 -5.56 12.88
CA PRO A 327 20.14 -6.58 11.83
C PRO A 327 19.34 -6.19 10.57
N LEU A 328 18.15 -5.61 10.73
CA LEU A 328 17.31 -5.18 9.61
C LEU A 328 17.93 -3.99 8.88
N LEU A 329 18.48 -3.01 9.60
CA LEU A 329 19.19 -1.89 9.00
C LEU A 329 20.38 -2.36 8.15
N ARG A 330 21.13 -3.37 8.64
CA ARG A 330 22.21 -3.99 7.87
C ARG A 330 21.71 -4.58 6.54
N TYR A 331 20.59 -5.30 6.55
CA TYR A 331 20.01 -5.85 5.32
C TYR A 331 19.51 -4.77 4.37
N HIS A 332 18.88 -3.70 4.89
CA HIS A 332 18.49 -2.55 4.07
C HIS A 332 19.69 -1.93 3.35
N ARG A 333 20.78 -1.67 4.06
CA ARG A 333 22.02 -1.15 3.48
C ARG A 333 22.62 -2.09 2.44
N GLN A 334 22.71 -3.38 2.76
CA GLN A 334 23.26 -4.37 1.82
C GLN A 334 22.44 -4.46 0.53
N LEU A 335 21.10 -4.49 0.63
CA LEU A 335 20.22 -4.48 -0.53
C LEU A 335 20.39 -3.21 -1.37
N LYS A 336 20.46 -2.05 -0.69
CA LYS A 336 20.73 -0.77 -1.35
C LYS A 336 22.06 -0.82 -2.10
N THR A 337 23.15 -1.25 -1.45
CA THR A 337 24.47 -1.37 -2.10
C THR A 337 24.46 -2.32 -3.30
N GLN A 338 23.68 -3.40 -3.28
CA GLN A 338 23.60 -4.34 -4.41
C GLN A 338 22.80 -3.78 -5.60
N LEU A 339 21.74 -3.00 -5.34
CA LEU A 339 20.85 -2.51 -6.39
C LEU A 339 21.16 -1.10 -6.85
N ASP A 340 21.78 -0.29 -5.99
CA ASP A 340 22.18 1.09 -6.24
C ASP A 340 23.45 1.43 -5.43
N PRO A 341 24.64 0.97 -5.90
CA PRO A 341 25.90 1.13 -5.18
C PRO A 341 26.30 2.58 -4.95
N GLN A 342 25.91 3.51 -5.82
CA GLN A 342 26.20 4.95 -5.70
C GLN A 342 25.14 5.70 -4.90
N GLY A 343 24.05 5.05 -4.49
CA GLY A 343 22.99 5.66 -3.69
C GLY A 343 22.22 6.76 -4.42
N ILE A 344 22.15 6.74 -5.76
CA ILE A 344 21.54 7.80 -6.55
C ILE A 344 20.01 7.80 -6.46
N PHE A 345 19.35 6.69 -6.14
CA PHE A 345 17.88 6.60 -6.11
C PHE A 345 17.29 6.98 -4.76
N ASN A 346 16.48 8.05 -4.74
CA ASN A 346 15.73 8.52 -3.59
C ASN A 346 16.53 8.50 -2.27
N PRO A 347 17.76 9.05 -2.25
CA PRO A 347 18.66 8.93 -1.11
C PRO A 347 18.00 9.43 0.18
N GLY A 348 18.10 8.64 1.24
CA GLY A 348 17.56 9.01 2.54
C GLY A 348 16.03 9.07 2.64
N ARG A 349 15.27 8.64 1.63
CA ARG A 349 13.80 8.77 1.62
C ARG A 349 13.13 8.02 2.79
N MET A 350 13.61 6.81 3.07
CA MET A 350 13.08 5.97 4.16
C MET A 350 13.86 6.19 5.47
N TYR A 351 15.16 5.94 5.42
CA TYR A 351 16.07 6.07 6.54
C TYR A 351 17.25 6.90 6.08
N ALA A 352 17.70 7.87 6.89
CA ALA A 352 18.81 8.75 6.50
C ALA A 352 20.10 7.96 6.27
N GLU A 353 20.21 6.79 6.89
CA GLU A 353 21.39 5.94 6.88
C GLU A 353 21.38 4.85 5.79
N VAL A 354 20.39 4.87 4.88
CA VAL A 354 20.20 3.91 3.78
C VAL A 354 20.20 4.62 2.43
#